data_AF-X8DF90-F1
#
_entry.id   AF-X8DF90-F1
#
_cell.length_a   1.000
_cell.length_b   1.000
_cell.length_c   1.000
_cell.angle_alpha   90.00
_cell.angle_beta   90.00
_cell.angle_gamma   90.00
#
_symmetry.space_group_name_H-M   'P 1'
#
loop_
_entity.id
_entity.type
_entity.pdbx_description
1 polymer ?
#
loop_
_entity_poly.entity_id
_entity_poly.type
_entity_poly.pdbx_seq_one_letter_code
_entity_poly.pdbx_strand_id
1 'polypeptide(L)' 'MDGPTSLEDVEPLLNRPTAWLFGAESHGLPAELAALADHRVRIPTSGGAQSLNVVAAAAICLYQSSRALR' A
#
# COMPACT_ATOMS: atom_id res chain seq x y z
N MET A 1 -1.37 1.76 -9.70
CA MET A 1 -2.75 2.11 -10.08
C MET A 1 -3.72 0.95 -9.90
N ASP A 2 -3.35 -0.34 -10.02
CA ASP A 2 -4.35 -1.42 -9.83
C ASP A 2 -3.91 -2.46 -8.81
N GLY A 3 -4.07 -2.10 -7.53
CA GLY A 3 -4.37 -3.07 -6.49
C GLY A 3 -5.89 -3.09 -6.32
N PRO A 4 -6.58 -4.24 -6.43
CA PRO A 4 -8.05 -4.26 -6.32
C PRO A 4 -8.53 -3.83 -4.93
N THR A 5 -7.65 -3.91 -3.93
CA THR A 5 -8.01 -3.67 -2.54
C THR A 5 -7.63 -2.25 -2.11
N SER A 6 -8.60 -1.52 -1.57
CA SER A 6 -8.35 -0.22 -0.96
C SER A 6 -7.62 -0.38 0.37
N LEU A 7 -6.73 0.56 0.73
CA LEU A 7 -6.05 0.55 2.02
C LEU A 7 -7.04 0.66 3.20
N GLU A 8 -8.23 1.23 2.97
CA GLU A 8 -9.29 1.29 3.99
C GLU A 8 -9.94 -0.08 4.25
N ASP A 9 -9.93 -0.97 3.26
CA ASP A 9 -10.56 -2.30 3.36
C ASP A 9 -9.61 -3.37 3.94
N VAL A 10 -8.29 -3.10 3.97
CA VAL A 10 -7.29 -4.07 4.45
C VAL A 10 -7.01 -3.98 5.94
N GLU A 11 -7.62 -3.06 6.67
CA GLU A 11 -7.41 -2.92 8.13
C GLU A 11 -7.55 -4.26 8.89
N PRO A 12 -8.54 -5.14 8.58
CA PRO A 12 -8.63 -6.47 9.21
C PRO A 12 -7.45 -7.41 8.93
N LEU A 13 -6.73 -7.20 7.83
CA LEU A 13 -5.57 -8.00 7.42
C LEU A 13 -4.27 -7.55 8.11
N LEU A 14 -4.26 -6.33 8.66
CA LEU A 14 -3.10 -5.69 9.28
C LEU A 14 -2.97 -5.96 10.78
N ASN A 15 -3.84 -6.77 11.37
CA ASN A 15 -3.77 -7.21 12.77
C ASN A 15 -2.65 -8.25 13.04
N ARG A 16 -1.77 -8.47 12.07
CA ARG A 16 -0.63 -9.39 12.13
C ARG A 16 0.61 -8.72 11.54
N PRO A 17 1.84 -9.19 11.88
CA PRO A 17 3.06 -8.68 11.27
C PRO A 17 2.96 -8.68 9.74
N THR A 18 3.16 -7.51 9.13
CA THR A 18 2.94 -7.28 7.69
C THR A 18 4.18 -6.64 7.09
N ALA A 19 4.66 -7.19 5.98
CA ALA A 19 5.72 -6.60 5.17
C ALA A 19 5.11 -5.79 4.03
N TRP A 20 5.55 -4.54 3.87
CA TRP A 20 5.12 -3.67 2.78
C TRP A 20 6.16 -3.60 1.68
N LEU A 21 5.71 -3.74 0.43
CA LEU A 21 6.55 -3.64 -0.76
C LEU A 21 6.24 -2.34 -1.50
N PHE A 22 7.26 -1.52 -1.71
CA PHE A 22 7.14 -0.25 -2.44
C PHE A 22 8.09 -0.22 -3.62
N GLY A 23 7.59 0.31 -4.74
CA GLY A 23 8.38 0.52 -5.95
C GLY A 23 9.06 1.87 -5.98
N ALA A 24 9.99 2.05 -6.92
CA ALA A 24 10.57 3.37 -7.16
C ALA A 24 9.54 4.32 -7.81
N GLU A 25 9.72 5.62 -7.62
CA GLU A 25 8.75 6.63 -8.08
C GLU A 25 8.58 6.66 -9.60
N SER A 26 9.63 6.33 -10.35
CA SER A 26 9.64 6.39 -11.81
C SER A 26 9.02 5.17 -12.50
N HIS A 27 9.15 3.99 -11.91
CA HIS A 27 8.78 2.72 -12.57
C HIS A 27 7.90 1.80 -11.71
N GLY A 28 7.61 2.18 -10.47
CA GLY A 28 6.82 1.37 -9.55
C GLY A 28 7.52 0.07 -9.15
N LEU A 29 6.72 -0.85 -8.58
CA LEU A 29 7.19 -2.14 -8.11
C LEU A 29 7.25 -3.11 -9.30
N PRO A 30 8.35 -3.86 -9.51
CA PRO A 30 8.44 -4.85 -10.57
C PRO A 30 7.24 -5.80 -10.56
N ALA A 31 6.66 -6.07 -11.74
CA ALA A 31 5.43 -6.85 -11.85
C ALA A 31 5.59 -8.27 -11.27
N GLU A 32 6.77 -8.87 -11.46
CA GLU A 32 7.14 -10.17 -10.89
C GLU A 32 7.12 -10.17 -9.35
N LEU A 33 7.64 -9.11 -8.71
CA LEU A 33 7.63 -8.99 -7.26
C LEU A 33 6.23 -8.67 -6.74
N ALA A 34 5.47 -7.86 -7.47
CA ALA A 34 4.08 -7.55 -7.14
C ALA A 34 3.16 -8.78 -7.26
N ALA A 35 3.51 -9.77 -8.10
CA ALA A 35 2.79 -11.03 -8.23
C ALA A 35 3.06 -12.01 -7.08
N LEU A 36 4.15 -11.82 -6.33
CA LEU A 36 4.48 -12.62 -5.13
C LEU A 36 3.80 -12.10 -3.86
N ALA A 37 3.22 -10.90 -3.89
CA ALA A 37 2.55 -10.31 -2.73
C ALA A 37 1.20 -11.00 -2.47
N ASP A 38 0.89 -11.29 -1.20
CA ASP A 38 -0.42 -11.82 -0.80
C ASP A 38 -1.57 -10.87 -1.19
N HIS A 39 -1.29 -9.56 -1.09
CA HIS A 39 -2.25 -8.51 -1.39
C HIS A 39 -1.59 -7.35 -2.13
N ARG A 40 -2.33 -6.78 -3.09
CA ARG A 40 -1.95 -5.56 -3.81
C ARG A 40 -2.92 -4.46 -3.41
N VAL A 41 -2.39 -3.47 -2.70
CA VAL A 41 -3.19 -2.44 -2.03
C VAL A 41 -2.97 -1.08 -2.71
N ARG A 42 -4.03 -0.27 -2.78
CA ARG A 42 -3.94 1.12 -3.24
C ARG A 42 -4.37 2.09 -2.14
N ILE A 43 -3.73 3.25 -2.07
CA ILE A 43 -4.18 4.36 -1.24
C ILE A 43 -5.19 5.17 -2.06
N PRO A 44 -6.43 5.36 -1.58
CA PRO A 44 -7.40 6.22 -2.27
C PRO A 44 -6.86 7.64 -2.41
N THR A 45 -6.89 8.17 -3.63
CA THR A 45 -6.58 9.57 -3.93
C THR A 45 -7.85 10.25 -4.43
N SER A 46 -8.30 11.29 -3.74
CA SER A 46 -9.46 12.07 -4.18
C SER A 46 -9.08 12.96 -5.37
N GLY A 47 -9.82 12.83 -6.48
CA GLY A 47 -9.89 13.79 -7.59
C GLY A 47 -8.58 14.20 -8.25
N GLY A 48 -8.20 13.57 -9.37
CA GLY A 48 -7.15 14.04 -10.30
C GLY A 48 -5.73 14.17 -9.72
N ALA A 49 -5.54 13.91 -8.42
CA ALA A 49 -4.27 13.98 -7.75
C ALA A 49 -3.31 12.93 -8.33
N GLN A 50 -2.06 13.35 -8.54
CA GLN A 50 -1.00 12.43 -8.91
C GLN A 50 -0.78 11.41 -7.77
N SER A 51 -0.16 10.28 -8.12
CA SER A 51 0.25 9.29 -7.14
C SER A 51 1.11 9.94 -6.05
N LEU A 52 0.89 9.56 -4.79
CA LEU A 52 1.72 10.02 -3.68
C LEU A 52 3.18 9.60 -3.89
N ASN A 53 4.10 10.41 -3.38
CA ASN A 53 5.50 10.00 -3.28
C ASN A 53 5.64 8.76 -2.38
N VAL A 54 6.73 8.01 -2.58
CA VAL A 54 6.90 6.69 -1.93
C VAL A 54 6.99 6.80 -0.40
N VAL A 55 7.58 7.88 0.10
CA VAL A 55 7.75 8.12 1.55
C VAL A 55 6.40 8.35 2.22
N ALA A 56 5.54 9.16 1.61
CA ALA A 56 4.19 9.44 2.10
C ALA A 56 3.32 8.17 2.05
N ALA A 57 3.40 7.40 0.98
CA ALA A 57 2.71 6.12 0.88
C ALA A 57 3.15 5.14 1.98
N ALA A 58 4.46 5.02 2.21
CA ALA A 58 5.01 4.17 3.28
C ALA A 58 4.56 4.63 4.67
N ALA A 59 4.61 5.93 4.96
CA ALA A 59 4.16 6.48 6.23
C ALA A 59 2.67 6.15 6.52
N ILE A 60 1.80 6.31 5.51
CA ILE A 60 0.38 5.97 5.63
C ILE A 60 0.19 4.47 5.90
N CYS A 61 0.84 3.60 5.13
CA CYS A 61 0.75 2.15 5.31
C CYS A 61 1.23 1.69 6.70
N LEU A 62 2.35 2.23 7.16
CA LEU A 62 2.90 1.92 8.50
C LEU A 62 1.98 2.43 9.61
N TYR A 63 1.41 3.63 9.46
CA TYR A 63 0.45 4.16 10.42
C TYR A 63 -0.80 3.28 10.53
N GLN A 64 -1.37 2.85 9.41
CA GLN A 64 -2.52 1.94 9.40
C GLN A 64 -2.17 0.60 10.04
N SER A 65 -0.98 0.06 9.75
CA SER A 65 -0.51 -1.18 10.40
C SER A 65 -0.37 -1.01 11.92
N SER A 66 0.22 0.11 12.36
CA SER A 66 0.35 0.41 13.79
C SER A 66 -1.00 0.60 14.48
N ARG A 67 -2.00 1.13 13.79
CA ARG A 67 -3.36 1.29 14.34
C ARG A 67 -4.06 -0.05 14.49
N ALA A 68 -3.96 -0.93 13.50
CA ALA A 68 -4.60 -2.25 13.51
C ALA A 68 -3.99 -3.24 14.52
N LEU A 69 -2.73 -3.01 14.93
CA LEU A 69 -2.01 -3.81 15.93
C LEU A 69 -2.26 -3.37 17.38
N ARG A 70 -3.02 -2.28 17.61
CA ARG A 70 -3.41 -1.83 18.96
C ARG A 70 -4.69 -2.50 19.40
#